data_AF-A0A0F9JNN5-F1
#
_entry.id   AF-A0A0F9JNN5-F1
#
_cell.length_a   1.000
_cell.length_b   1.000
_cell.length_c   1.000
_cell.angle_alpha   90.00
_cell.angle_beta   90.00
_cell.angle_gamma   90.00
#
_symmetry.space_group_name_H-M   'P 1'
#
loop_
_entity.id
_entity.type
_entity.pdbx_description
1 polymer ?
#
loop_
_entity_poly.entity_id
_entity_poly.type
_entity_poly.pdbx_seq_one_letter_code
_entity_poly.pdbx_strand_id
1 'polypeptide(L)' 'MNEQPKYMTITEASHATGLSRKTVWRRIQSDHLQSFKLGTDMRYTYVLRSEVDRLISEPVGQ' A
#
# COMPACT_ATOMS: atom_id res chain seq x y z
N MET A 1 1.08 -17.78 -15.95
CA MET A 1 1.86 -16.62 -15.47
C MET A 1 0.87 -15.72 -14.75
N ASN A 2 0.87 -15.71 -13.42
CA ASN A 2 -0.03 -14.81 -12.69
C ASN A 2 0.57 -13.41 -12.69
N GLU A 3 0.15 -12.59 -13.65
CA GLU A 3 0.32 -11.14 -13.61
C GLU A 3 -0.49 -10.62 -12.42
N GLN A 4 0.10 -10.69 -11.23
CA GLN A 4 -0.48 -10.03 -10.07
C GLN A 4 -0.59 -8.54 -10.40
N PRO A 5 -1.72 -7.88 -10.11
CA PRO A 5 -1.92 -6.49 -10.48
C PRO A 5 -0.76 -5.66 -9.92
N LYS A 6 -0.09 -4.91 -10.81
CA LYS A 6 1.10 -4.11 -10.50
C LYS A 6 0.84 -3.10 -9.38
N TYR A 7 -0.41 -2.71 -9.20
CA TYR A 7 -0.87 -1.79 -8.18
C TYR A 7 -2.02 -2.39 -7.38
N MET A 8 -2.07 -2.04 -6.10
CA MET A 8 -3.09 -2.46 -5.15
C MET A 8 -3.73 -1.23 -4.52
N THR A 9 -5.02 -1.28 -4.26
CA THR A 9 -5.68 -0.27 -3.43
C THR A 9 -5.18 -0.34 -1.98
N ILE A 10 -5.39 0.73 -1.20
CA ILE A 10 -5.09 0.70 0.24
C ILE A 10 -5.83 -0.43 0.96
N THR A 11 -7.05 -0.77 0.51
CA THR A 11 -7.81 -1.89 1.07
C THR A 11 -7.08 -3.20 0.81
N GLU A 12 -6.70 -3.48 -0.44
CA GLU A 12 -5.96 -4.70 -0.78
C GLU A 12 -4.60 -4.78 -0.08
N ALA A 13 -3.86 -3.66 -0.01
CA ALA A 13 -2.60 -3.58 0.71
C ALA A 13 -2.79 -3.84 2.22
N SER A 14 -3.89 -3.35 2.81
CA SER A 14 -4.25 -3.64 4.20
C SER A 14 -4.50 -5.13 4.43
N HIS A 15 -5.20 -5.80 3.52
CA HIS A 15 -5.38 -7.25 3.59
C HIS A 15 -4.07 -8.03 3.41
N ALA A 16 -3.19 -7.59 2.50
CA ALA A 16 -1.92 -8.25 2.23
C ALA A 16 -0.91 -8.10 3.37
N THR A 17 -0.87 -6.93 4.01
CA THR A 17 0.08 -6.61 5.10
C THR A 17 -0.45 -7.01 6.49
N GLY A 18 -1.75 -7.24 6.63
CA GLY A 18 -2.42 -7.38 7.93
C GLY A 18 -2.52 -6.07 8.72
N LEU A 19 -2.02 -4.94 8.18
CA LEU A 19 -2.07 -3.63 8.82
C LEU A 19 -3.41 -2.95 8.58
N SER A 20 -3.79 -2.02 9.47
CA SER A 20 -4.98 -1.20 9.23
C SER A 20 -4.81 -0.30 8.01
N ARG A 21 -5.90 -0.01 7.29
CA ARG A 21 -5.91 0.95 6.16
C ARG A 21 -5.27 2.31 6.51
N LYS A 22 -5.45 2.77 7.75
CA LYS A 22 -4.85 4.02 8.25
C LYS A 22 -3.34 3.92 8.41
N THR A 23 -2.84 2.78 8.88
CA THR A 23 -1.39 2.49 9.00
C THR A 23 -0.76 2.43 7.62
N VAL A 24 -1.39 1.73 6.66
CA VAL A 24 -0.95 1.65 5.27
C VAL A 24 -0.91 3.05 4.64
N TRP A 25 -1.97 3.85 4.79
CA TRP A 25 -1.99 5.22 4.31
C TRP A 25 -0.87 6.08 4.91
N ARG A 26 -0.65 6.00 6.23
CA ARG A 26 0.42 6.75 6.89
C ARG A 26 1.77 6.36 6.33
N ARG A 27 2.05 5.06 6.14
CA ARG A 27 3.33 4.63 5.56
C ARG A 27 3.48 5.05 4.10
N ILE A 28 2.42 5.00 3.29
CA ILE A 28 2.46 5.57 1.93
C ILE A 28 2.90 7.04 1.95
N GLN A 29 2.37 7.83 2.91
CA GLN A 29 2.71 9.25 3.06
C GLN A 29 4.10 9.48 3.67
N SER A 30 4.50 8.68 4.67
CA SER A 30 5.76 8.83 5.42
C SER A 30 6.97 8.26 4.68
N ASP A 31 6.83 7.12 4.01
CA ASP A 31 7.90 6.42 3.29
C ASP A 31 7.97 6.83 1.81
N HIS A 32 7.20 7.84 1.39
CA HIS A 32 7.13 8.33 0.01
C HIS A 32 6.91 7.23 -1.04
N LEU A 33 6.11 6.22 -0.70
CA LEU A 33 5.89 5.06 -1.56
C LEU A 33 5.28 5.47 -2.89
N GLN A 34 5.68 4.77 -3.95
CA GLN A 34 5.09 4.98 -5.27
C GLN A 34 3.60 4.64 -5.27
N SER A 35 2.79 5.69 -5.26
CA SER A 35 1.35 5.61 -5.27
C SER A 35 0.75 6.66 -6.20
N PHE A 36 -0.43 6.37 -6.73
CA PHE A 36 -1.23 7.34 -7.49
C PHE A 36 -2.67 7.28 -7.02
N LYS A 37 -3.39 8.39 -7.16
CA LYS A 37 -4.78 8.51 -6.75
C LYS A 37 -5.67 8.72 -7.97
N LEU A 38 -6.67 7.86 -8.12
CA LEU A 38 -7.65 7.96 -9.20
C LEU A 38 -8.95 8.60 -8.67
N GLY A 39 -8.95 9.91 -8.50
CA GLY A 39 -10.10 10.69 -8.02
C GLY A 39 -9.91 11.30 -6.63
N THR A 40 -11.02 11.70 -6.00
CA THR A 40 -10.98 12.49 -4.75
C THR A 40 -11.00 11.62 -3.49
N ASP A 41 -11.51 10.39 -3.56
CA ASP A 41 -11.59 9.48 -2.41
C ASP A 41 -10.30 8.65 -2.22
N MET A 42 -9.90 8.44 -0.97
CA MET A 42 -8.69 7.69 -0.60
C MET A 42 -8.77 6.21 -0.99
N ARG A 43 -9.97 5.64 -1.14
CA ARG A 43 -10.18 4.26 -1.60
C ARG A 43 -9.65 4.00 -3.01
N TYR A 44 -9.54 5.04 -3.82
CA TYR A 44 -8.94 4.99 -5.16
C TYR A 44 -7.45 5.37 -5.15
N THR A 45 -6.80 5.29 -4.00
CA THR A 45 -5.34 5.37 -3.94
C THR A 45 -4.78 3.98 -4.21
N TYR A 46 -3.95 3.90 -5.23
CA TYR A 46 -3.28 2.71 -5.68
C TYR A 46 -1.79 2.83 -5.34
N VAL A 47 -1.24 1.81 -4.70
CA VAL A 47 0.17 1.69 -4.32
C VAL A 47 0.80 0.53 -5.08
N LEU A 48 2.05 0.69 -5.48
CA LEU A 48 2.78 -0.34 -6.22
C LEU A 48 3.00 -1.58 -5.34
N ARG A 49 2.74 -2.78 -5.88
CA ARG A 49 2.80 -4.04 -5.12
C ARG A 49 4.15 -4.23 -4.41
N SER A 50 5.25 -3.98 -5.11
CA SER A 50 6.60 -4.09 -4.56
C SER A 50 6.85 -3.17 -3.37
N GLU A 51 6.20 -2.00 -3.33
CA GLU A 51 6.28 -1.10 -2.18
C GLU A 51 5.50 -1.67 -1.00
N VAL A 52 4.34 -2.28 -1.24
CA VAL A 52 3.58 -3.00 -0.20
C VAL A 52 4.38 -4.17 0.36
N ASP A 53 5.05 -4.94 -0.50
CA ASP A 53 5.90 -6.05 -0.06
C ASP A 53 7.10 -5.55 0.78
N ARG A 54 7.68 -4.38 0.45
CA ARG A 54 8.69 -3.72 1.30
C ARG A 54 8.13 -3.36 2.68
N LEU A 55 6.89 -2.86 2.76
CA LEU A 55 6.25 -2.57 4.04
C LEU A 55 6.12 -3.80 4.94
N ILE A 56 5.94 -4.99 4.36
CA ILE A 56 5.90 -6.25 5.11
C ILE A 56 7.30 -6.62 5.61
N SER A 57 8.33 -6.37 4.79
CA SER A 57 9.72 -6.71 5.11
C SER A 57 10.38 -5.74 6.11
N GLU A 58 9.89 -4.51 6.21
CA GLU A 58 10.41 -3.53 7.18
C GLU A 58 9.63 -3.61 8.50
N PRO A 59 10.22 -4.21 9.56
CA PRO A 59 9.56 -4.27 10.85
C PRO A 59 9.23 -2.84 11.29
N VAL A 60 7.98 -2.64 11.75
CA VAL A 60 7.58 -1.40 12.42
C VAL A 60 8.61 -1.18 13.52
N GLY A 61 9.41 -0.11 13.41
CA GLY A 61 10.44 0.22 14.38
C GLY A 61 9.89 0.06 15.79
N GLN A 62 10.60 -0.75 16.59
CA GLN A 62 10.35 -0.92 18.02
C GLN A 62 10.43 0.42 18.75
#